data_AF-A0AAE3NVI9-F1
#
_entry.id   AF-A0AAE3NVI9-F1
#
_cell.length_a   1.000
_cell.length_b   1.000
_cell.length_c   1.000
_cell.angle_alpha   90.00
_cell.angle_beta   90.00
_cell.angle_gamma   90.00
#
_symmetry.space_group_name_H-M   'P 1'
#
loop_
_entity.id
_entity.type
_entity.pdbx_description
1 polymer ?
#
loop_
_entity_poly.entity_id
_entity_poly.type
_entity_poly.pdbx_seq_one_letter_code
_entity_poly.pdbx_strand_id
1 'polypeptide(L)'
;MRPPRAGCFEAGATILTPEGAREVAGLREGDLLVTAGQGALPVRWVETCALSEMGPRRRSALVPLRIAPGALGPARPRGALILASDQWVRVGGGPVARLLGRGRLILPARSLLGLDGVAPARTDGTVRYTRLLLDRDATVFVNGVALDVAMFRSGTDGAA
;
A
#
# COMPACT_ATOMS: atom_id res chain seq x y z
N MET A 1 1.59 -20.87 -1.88
CA MET A 1 2.27 -19.89 -1.01
C MET A 1 1.67 -18.51 -1.28
N ARG A 2 1.03 -17.88 -0.30
CA ARG A 2 0.45 -16.53 -0.45
C ARG A 2 1.65 -15.56 -0.50
N PRO A 3 1.77 -14.67 -1.50
CA PRO A 3 2.88 -13.73 -1.52
C PRO A 3 2.85 -12.91 -0.21
N PRO A 4 4.01 -12.59 0.39
CA PRO A 4 4.05 -11.78 1.59
C PRO A 4 3.33 -10.45 1.33
N ARG A 5 2.58 -9.94 2.32
CA ARG A 5 1.85 -8.66 2.24
C ARG A 5 2.83 -7.49 2.36
N ALA A 6 3.83 -7.43 1.50
CA ALA A 6 4.76 -6.31 1.45
C ALA A 6 4.00 -5.07 0.96
N GLY A 7 4.11 -3.97 1.69
CA GLY A 7 3.46 -2.72 1.32
C GLY A 7 4.07 -2.21 0.01
N CYS A 8 3.33 -2.20 -1.11
CA CYS A 8 3.84 -1.78 -2.41
C CYS A 8 3.21 -0.45 -2.81
N PHE A 9 3.97 0.63 -2.68
CA PHE A 9 3.48 1.99 -2.91
C PHE A 9 4.20 2.62 -4.08
N GLU A 10 3.47 3.36 -4.91
CA GLU A 10 4.10 4.18 -5.94
C GLU A 10 4.98 5.26 -5.29
N ALA A 11 6.09 5.62 -5.94
CA ALA A 11 7.13 6.48 -5.39
C ALA A 11 6.62 7.84 -4.88
N GLY A 12 5.66 8.45 -5.58
CA GLY A 12 5.03 9.73 -5.20
C GLY A 12 3.97 9.63 -4.09
N ALA A 13 3.68 8.43 -3.58
CA ALA A 13 2.79 8.29 -2.43
C ALA A 13 3.45 8.84 -1.16
N THR A 14 2.64 9.47 -0.30
CA THR A 14 3.08 9.98 1.00
C THR A 14 2.60 9.08 2.12
N ILE A 15 3.46 8.82 3.10
CA ILE A 15 3.20 7.97 4.26
C ILE A 15 3.40 8.75 5.54
N LEU A 16 2.55 8.50 6.53
CA LEU A 16 2.56 9.23 7.79
C LEU A 16 3.68 8.75 8.72
N THR A 17 4.56 9.67 9.11
CA THR A 17 5.55 9.51 10.18
C THR A 17 5.21 10.41 11.36
N PRO A 18 5.90 10.25 12.52
CA PRO A 18 5.71 11.14 13.66
C PRO A 18 5.94 12.62 13.34
N GLU A 19 6.81 12.94 12.38
CA GLU A 19 7.18 14.29 11.95
C GLU A 19 6.24 14.86 10.87
N GLY A 20 5.34 14.03 10.32
CA GLY A 20 4.41 14.42 9.27
C GLY A 20 4.35 13.42 8.12
N ALA A 21 3.64 13.78 7.05
CA ALA A 21 3.61 12.95 5.84
C ALA A 21 4.89 13.17 5.02
N ARG A 22 5.55 12.08 4.62
CA ARG A 22 6.75 12.10 3.76
C ARG A 22 6.56 11.19 2.56
N GLU A 23 7.29 11.43 1.48
CA GLU A 23 7.29 10.51 0.34
C GLU A 23 7.84 9.14 0.73
N VAL A 24 7.18 8.10 0.23
CA VAL A 24 7.58 6.71 0.49
C VAL A 24 8.94 6.42 -0.13
N ALA A 25 9.25 6.98 -1.31
CA ALA A 25 10.53 6.76 -1.99
C ALA A 25 11.75 7.24 -1.19
N GLY A 26 11.55 8.16 -0.24
CA GLY A 26 12.60 8.66 0.63
C GLY A 26 12.80 7.83 1.91
N LEU A 27 12.03 6.77 2.15
CA LEU A 27 12.15 5.94 3.34
C LEU A 27 13.42 5.08 3.35
N ARG A 28 13.92 4.84 4.55
CA ARG A 28 15.09 4.02 4.87
C ARG A 28 14.77 3.11 6.05
N GLU A 29 15.56 2.05 6.18
CA GLU A 29 15.50 1.21 7.39
C GLU A 29 15.76 2.06 8.64
N GLY A 30 14.99 1.79 9.69
CA GLY A 30 15.00 2.56 10.94
C GLY A 30 14.01 3.73 10.98
N ASP A 31 13.52 4.22 9.84
CA ASP A 31 12.49 5.28 9.82
C ASP A 31 11.21 4.84 10.54
N LEU A 32 10.60 5.75 11.30
CA LEU A 32 9.40 5.47 12.07
C LEU A 32 8.13 5.79 11.27
N LEU A 33 7.18 4.84 11.26
CA LEU A 33 5.87 5.01 10.64
C LEU A 33 4.78 5.01 11.69
N VAL A 34 3.84 5.95 11.58
CA VAL A 34 2.65 5.99 12.43
C VAL A 34 1.74 4.83 12.06
N THR A 35 1.35 4.05 13.06
CA THR A 35 0.50 2.88 12.86
C THR A 35 -0.83 2.98 13.61
N ALA A 36 -1.83 2.24 13.15
CA ALA A 36 -3.14 2.22 13.78
C ALA A 36 -3.10 1.43 15.10
N GLY A 37 -3.00 2.13 16.23
CA GLY A 37 -3.12 1.55 17.57
C GLY A 37 -1.88 0.83 18.10
N GLN A 38 -0.75 0.86 17.39
CA GLN A 38 0.51 0.24 17.82
C GLN A 38 1.65 1.26 18.00
N GLY A 39 1.33 2.56 18.05
CA GLY A 39 2.33 3.63 18.12
C GLY A 39 3.11 3.80 16.83
N ALA A 40 4.33 4.31 16.91
CA ALA A 40 5.24 4.39 15.75
C ALA A 40 6.11 3.13 15.69
N LEU A 41 6.25 2.54 14.50
CA LEU A 41 7.05 1.32 14.28
C LEU A 41 8.18 1.58 13.28
N PRO A 42 9.37 1.01 13.50
CA PRO A 42 10.49 1.17 12.59
C PRO A 42 10.28 0.32 11.33
N VAL A 43 10.64 0.90 10.19
CA VAL A 43 10.84 0.19 8.93
C VAL A 43 12.04 -0.73 9.10
N ARG A 44 11.88 -2.00 8.75
CA ARG A 44 12.94 -3.02 8.85
C ARG A 44 13.57 -3.36 7.52
N TRP A 45 12.90 -3.04 6.42
CA TRP A 45 13.40 -3.27 5.08
C TRP A 45 12.72 -2.36 4.08
N VAL A 46 13.52 -1.85 3.13
CA VAL A 46 13.06 -1.02 2.03
C VAL A 46 13.66 -1.55 0.72
N GLU A 47 12.82 -1.75 -0.28
CA GLU A 47 13.25 -2.06 -1.65
C GLU A 47 12.49 -1.18 -2.62
N THR A 48 13.18 -0.59 -3.60
CA THR A 48 12.50 0.08 -4.72
C THR A 48 12.80 -0.67 -6.01
N CYS A 49 11.76 -1.00 -6.77
CA CYS A 49 11.89 -1.73 -8.03
C CYS A 49 10.92 -1.16 -9.07
N ALA A 50 11.39 -1.05 -10.32
CA ALA A 50 10.50 -0.66 -11.42
C ALA A 50 9.62 -1.85 -11.83
N LEU A 51 8.35 -1.60 -12.13
CA LEU A 51 7.43 -2.65 -12.56
C LEU A 51 7.92 -3.38 -13.83
N SER A 52 8.63 -2.66 -14.71
CA SER A 52 9.26 -3.21 -15.92
C SER A 52 10.35 -4.24 -15.64
N GLU A 53 11.08 -4.09 -14.54
CA GLU A 53 12.18 -4.98 -14.11
C GLU A 53 11.67 -6.28 -13.47
N MET A 54 10.36 -6.37 -13.23
CA MET A 54 9.75 -7.50 -12.54
C MET A 54 9.38 -8.64 -13.50
N GLY A 55 9.50 -9.89 -13.03
CA GLY A 55 9.06 -11.06 -13.79
C GLY A 55 7.53 -11.09 -14.04
N PRO A 56 7.05 -11.79 -15.09
CA PRO A 56 5.64 -11.76 -15.52
C PRO A 56 4.62 -12.09 -14.42
N ARG A 57 4.93 -13.09 -13.58
CA ARG A 57 4.08 -13.49 -12.44
C ARG A 57 3.94 -12.40 -11.39
N ARG A 58 5.00 -11.62 -11.14
CA ARG A 58 4.92 -10.53 -10.16
C ARG A 58 4.27 -9.29 -10.76
N ARG A 59 4.45 -9.03 -12.07
CA ARG A 59 3.77 -7.95 -12.79
C ARG A 59 2.25 -8.06 -12.73
N SER A 60 1.69 -9.25 -12.93
CA SER A 60 0.22 -9.44 -12.89
C SER A 60 -0.39 -9.17 -11.50
N ALA A 61 0.36 -9.41 -10.43
CA ALA A 61 -0.04 -9.11 -9.05
C ALA A 61 0.16 -7.64 -8.65
N LEU A 62 0.86 -6.84 -9.47
CA LEU A 62 1.22 -5.45 -9.16
C LEU A 62 0.76 -4.48 -10.24
N VAL A 63 -0.29 -4.84 -10.97
CA VAL A 63 -0.94 -3.95 -11.93
C VAL A 63 -1.32 -2.65 -11.20
N PRO A 64 -0.83 -1.49 -11.66
CA PRO A 64 -1.10 -0.23 -10.98
C PRO A 64 -2.59 0.13 -11.03
N LEU A 65 -3.15 0.45 -9.86
CA LEU A 65 -4.51 0.96 -9.71
C LEU A 65 -4.46 2.39 -9.23
N ARG A 66 -5.14 3.29 -9.95
CA ARG A 66 -5.32 4.68 -9.54
C ARG A 66 -6.61 4.80 -8.75
N ILE A 67 -6.49 5.40 -7.57
CA ILE A 67 -7.59 5.76 -6.68
C ILE A 67 -7.66 7.28 -6.65
N ALA A 68 -8.76 7.84 -7.14
CA ALA A 68 -8.99 9.27 -7.16
C ALA A 68 -9.20 9.83 -5.74
N PRO A 69 -8.89 11.12 -5.50
CA PRO A 69 -9.19 11.77 -4.23
C PRO A 69 -10.65 11.56 -3.81
N GLY A 70 -10.87 11.24 -2.53
CA GLY A 70 -12.24 11.02 -2.00
C GLY A 70 -12.93 9.70 -2.39
N ALA A 71 -12.34 8.87 -3.26
CA ALA A 71 -12.99 7.65 -3.76
C ALA A 71 -13.26 6.59 -2.65
N LEU A 72 -12.52 6.63 -1.55
CA LEU A 72 -12.65 5.66 -0.44
C LEU A 72 -13.40 6.23 0.77
N GLY A 73 -13.99 7.42 0.64
CA GLY A 73 -14.75 8.10 1.70
C GLY A 73 -14.34 9.57 1.85
N PRO A 74 -14.94 10.28 2.82
CA PRO A 74 -14.75 11.72 2.99
C PRO A 74 -13.25 12.09 3.07
N ALA A 75 -12.80 12.86 2.09
CA ALA A 75 -11.41 13.34 1.93
C ALA A 75 -10.33 12.23 1.91
N ARG A 76 -10.65 11.02 1.43
CA ARG A 76 -9.69 9.90 1.32
C ARG A 76 -9.73 9.19 -0.04
N PRO A 77 -8.59 8.99 -0.70
CA PRO A 77 -7.25 9.48 -0.34
C PRO A 77 -7.16 11.02 -0.40
N ARG A 78 -6.18 11.61 0.29
CA ARG A 78 -5.89 13.07 0.36
C ARG A 78 -5.21 13.61 -0.91
N GLY A 79 -5.48 12.98 -2.05
CA GLY A 79 -4.80 13.18 -3.33
C GLY A 79 -5.03 11.97 -4.23
N ALA A 80 -4.50 11.98 -5.45
CA ALA A 80 -4.45 10.76 -6.23
C ALA A 80 -3.52 9.74 -5.54
N LEU A 81 -3.90 8.48 -5.51
CA LEU A 81 -3.09 7.41 -4.94
C LEU A 81 -2.96 6.28 -5.95
N ILE A 82 -1.73 5.86 -6.25
CA ILE A 82 -1.46 4.69 -7.08
C ILE A 82 -1.00 3.56 -6.16
N LEU A 83 -1.73 2.44 -6.20
CA LEU A 83 -1.41 1.24 -5.43
C LEU A 83 -1.22 0.05 -6.36
N ALA A 84 -0.37 -0.89 -5.96
CA ALA A 84 -0.38 -2.21 -6.56
C ALA A 84 -1.72 -2.92 -6.32
N SER A 85 -2.22 -3.65 -7.32
CA SER A 85 -3.50 -4.37 -7.25
C SER A 85 -3.63 -5.36 -6.08
N ASP A 86 -2.52 -5.95 -5.62
CA ASP A 86 -2.50 -6.88 -4.47
C ASP A 86 -2.25 -6.19 -3.11
N GLN A 87 -2.07 -4.87 -3.07
CA GLN A 87 -1.93 -4.13 -1.82
C GLN A 87 -3.19 -4.28 -0.97
N TRP A 88 -3.04 -4.61 0.30
CA TRP A 88 -4.17 -4.76 1.23
C TRP A 88 -4.59 -3.39 1.77
N VAL A 89 -5.86 -3.04 1.54
CA VAL A 89 -6.48 -1.77 1.91
C VAL A 89 -7.49 -2.04 3.02
N ARG A 90 -7.41 -1.25 4.09
CA ARG A 90 -8.45 -1.21 5.12
C ARG A 90 -9.45 -0.13 4.78
N VAL A 91 -10.69 -0.54 4.55
CA VAL A 91 -11.81 0.36 4.35
C VAL A 91 -12.73 0.30 5.57
N GLY A 92 -13.15 1.47 6.04
CA GLY A 92 -14.03 1.60 7.20
C GLY A 92 -14.83 2.88 7.09
N GLY A 93 -16.15 2.77 7.26
CA GLY A 93 -17.07 3.86 6.94
C GLY A 93 -17.09 4.23 5.45
N GLY A 94 -17.99 5.13 5.06
CA GLY A 94 -18.10 5.61 3.69
C GLY A 94 -18.79 4.64 2.70
N PRO A 95 -18.76 4.94 1.39
CA PRO A 95 -19.50 4.19 0.37
C PRO A 95 -19.11 2.70 0.30
N VAL A 96 -17.82 2.38 0.45
CA VAL A 96 -17.32 0.99 0.37
C VAL A 96 -17.83 0.12 1.53
N ALA A 97 -17.77 0.64 2.77
CA ALA A 97 -18.28 -0.08 3.93
C ALA A 97 -19.80 -0.27 3.86
N ARG A 98 -20.54 0.71 3.31
CA ARG A 98 -21.99 0.61 3.07
C ARG A 98 -22.32 -0.43 2.01
N LEU A 99 -21.63 -0.39 0.86
CA LEU A 99 -21.86 -1.32 -0.26
C LEU A 99 -21.62 -2.77 0.16
N LEU A 100 -20.65 -3.00 1.05
CA LEU A 100 -20.26 -4.33 1.51
C LEU A 100 -20.93 -4.75 2.83
N GLY A 101 -21.82 -3.92 3.39
CA GLY A 101 -22.61 -4.23 4.58
C GLY A 101 -21.81 -4.53 5.86
N ARG A 102 -20.56 -4.06 5.98
CA ARG A 102 -19.65 -4.38 7.10
C ARG A 102 -18.90 -3.14 7.59
N GLY A 103 -18.75 -3.00 8.91
CA GLY A 103 -18.21 -1.80 9.55
C GLY A 103 -16.74 -1.49 9.24
N ARG A 104 -15.88 -2.52 9.15
CA ARG A 104 -14.48 -2.42 8.72
C ARG A 104 -14.09 -3.67 7.95
N LEU A 105 -13.44 -3.50 6.80
CA LEU A 105 -13.00 -4.59 5.92
C LEU A 105 -11.55 -4.42 5.54
N ILE A 106 -10.89 -5.55 5.27
CA ILE A 106 -9.55 -5.59 4.69
C ILE A 106 -9.65 -6.42 3.41
N LEU A 107 -9.29 -5.81 2.28
CA LEU A 107 -9.35 -6.44 0.97
C LEU A 107 -8.18 -5.97 0.11
N PRO A 108 -7.75 -6.75 -0.89
CA PRO A 108 -6.78 -6.27 -1.86
C PRO A 108 -7.36 -5.11 -2.70
N ALA A 109 -6.51 -4.20 -3.16
CA ALA A 109 -6.91 -3.01 -3.90
C ALA A 109 -7.69 -3.33 -5.17
N ARG A 110 -7.41 -4.45 -5.85
CA ARG A 110 -8.18 -4.92 -7.01
C ARG A 110 -9.66 -5.15 -6.73
N SER A 111 -10.03 -5.46 -5.49
CA SER A 111 -11.43 -5.62 -5.11
C SER A 111 -12.19 -4.29 -5.00
N LEU A 112 -11.49 -3.16 -5.15
CA LEU A 112 -12.08 -1.82 -5.25
C LEU A 112 -12.42 -1.43 -6.69
N LEU A 113 -12.02 -2.22 -7.69
CA LEU A 113 -12.38 -1.99 -9.09
C LEU A 113 -13.90 -1.99 -9.25
N GLY A 114 -14.41 -1.01 -10.01
CA GLY A 114 -15.85 -0.80 -10.18
C GLY A 114 -16.46 0.21 -9.20
N LEU A 115 -15.69 0.68 -8.20
CA LEU A 115 -16.06 1.86 -7.44
C LEU A 115 -15.75 3.13 -8.22
N ASP A 116 -16.61 4.15 -8.05
CA ASP A 116 -16.38 5.47 -8.63
C ASP A 116 -15.02 6.03 -8.19
N GLY A 117 -14.22 6.45 -9.16
CA GLY A 117 -12.88 6.98 -8.93
C GLY A 117 -11.78 5.93 -8.76
N VAL A 118 -12.06 4.63 -8.91
CA VAL A 118 -11.06 3.56 -8.90
C VAL A 118 -10.94 2.92 -10.28
N ALA A 119 -9.74 2.97 -10.88
CA ALA A 119 -9.50 2.43 -12.22
C ALA A 119 -8.06 1.93 -12.37
N PRO A 120 -7.77 1.06 -13.36
CA PRO A 120 -6.38 0.81 -13.77
C PRO A 120 -5.67 2.12 -14.08
N ALA A 121 -4.46 2.30 -13.53
CA ALA A 121 -3.68 3.49 -13.86
C ALA A 121 -3.19 3.37 -15.31
N ARG A 122 -3.31 4.46 -16.08
CA ARG A 122 -2.62 4.57 -17.36
C ARG A 122 -1.17 4.91 -17.06
N THR A 123 -0.28 3.98 -17.32
CA THR A 123 1.15 4.14 -17.09
C THR A 123 1.88 3.80 -18.38
N ASP A 124 2.98 4.48 -18.62
CA ASP A 124 3.93 4.22 -19.69
C ASP A 124 4.85 3.01 -19.38
N GLY A 125 4.58 2.27 -18.31
CA GLY A 125 5.43 1.19 -17.81
C GLY A 125 6.50 1.64 -16.82
N THR A 126 6.59 2.94 -16.50
CA THR A 126 7.68 3.53 -15.67
C THR A 126 7.37 3.55 -14.17
N VAL A 127 6.31 2.87 -13.72
CA VAL A 127 5.94 2.86 -12.30
C VAL A 127 7.03 2.21 -11.46
N ARG A 128 7.54 2.95 -10.48
CA ARG A 128 8.40 2.42 -9.43
C ARG A 128 7.59 2.18 -8.18
N TYR A 129 7.74 0.99 -7.63
CA TYR A 129 7.16 0.63 -6.35
C TYR A 129 8.25 0.63 -5.29
N THR A 130 7.98 1.29 -4.17
CA THR A 130 8.74 1.12 -2.93
C THR A 130 8.00 0.12 -2.05
N ARG A 131 8.71 -0.95 -1.70
CA ARG A 131 8.30 -2.00 -0.80
C ARG A 131 8.83 -1.77 0.59
N LEU A 132 7.94 -1.90 1.57
CA LEU A 132 8.28 -1.77 2.97
C LEU A 132 7.89 -3.03 3.73
N LEU A 133 8.73 -3.39 4.70
CA LEU A 133 8.39 -4.35 5.76
C LEU A 133 8.71 -3.70 7.11
N LEU A 134 7.89 -4.02 8.11
CA LEU A 134 7.95 -3.44 9.45
C LEU A 134 8.48 -4.42 10.47
N ASP A 135 8.70 -3.96 11.71
CA ASP A 135 9.04 -4.83 12.84
C ASP A 135 7.95 -5.87 13.14
N ARG A 136 6.69 -5.50 12.89
CA ARG A 136 5.50 -6.33 13.11
C ARG A 136 4.44 -6.00 12.05
N ASP A 137 3.49 -6.91 11.86
CA ASP A 137 2.33 -6.64 11.02
C ASP A 137 1.60 -5.42 11.58
N ALA A 138 1.37 -4.43 10.72
CA ALA A 138 0.73 -3.20 11.14
C ALA A 138 -0.05 -2.52 10.01
N THR A 139 -0.97 -1.65 10.41
CA THR A 139 -1.66 -0.75 9.50
C THR A 139 -0.99 0.61 9.52
N VAL A 140 -0.56 1.09 8.37
CA VAL A 140 0.03 2.43 8.17
C VAL A 140 -0.92 3.33 7.39
N PHE A 141 -0.61 4.63 7.33
CA PHE A 141 -1.43 5.61 6.62
C PHE A 141 -0.69 6.18 5.41
N VAL A 142 -1.17 5.88 4.20
CA VAL A 142 -0.61 6.36 2.94
C VAL A 142 -1.64 7.22 2.20
N ASN A 143 -1.31 8.47 1.90
CA ASN A 143 -2.24 9.49 1.41
C ASN A 143 -3.54 9.54 2.24
N GLY A 144 -3.46 9.29 3.55
CA GLY A 144 -4.61 9.23 4.46
C GLY A 144 -5.46 7.94 4.39
N VAL A 145 -5.07 6.96 3.57
CA VAL A 145 -5.70 5.63 3.47
C VAL A 145 -4.97 4.65 4.40
N ALA A 146 -5.73 3.84 5.12
CA ALA A 146 -5.18 2.81 6.00
C ALA A 146 -4.81 1.56 5.18
N LEU A 147 -3.53 1.19 5.16
CA LEU A 147 -2.98 0.09 4.36
C LEU A 147 -2.22 -0.88 5.26
N ASP A 148 -2.38 -2.18 5.04
CA ASP A 148 -1.65 -3.20 5.80
C ASP A 148 -0.25 -3.42 5.22
N VAL A 149 0.74 -3.48 6.11
CA VAL A 149 2.14 -3.78 5.81
C VAL A 149 2.60 -4.93 6.70
N ALA A 150 3.20 -5.94 6.07
CA ALA A 150 3.68 -7.12 6.78
C ALA A 150 4.95 -6.85 7.61
N MET A 151 5.13 -7.68 8.65
CA MET A 151 6.37 -7.84 9.35
C MET A 151 7.48 -8.34 8.42
N PHE A 152 8.68 -7.86 8.65
CA PHE A 152 9.89 -8.42 8.12
C PHE A 152 10.12 -9.79 8.76
N ARG A 153 10.21 -10.83 7.92
CA ARG A 153 10.59 -12.17 8.35
C ARG A 153 11.99 -12.41 7.82
N SER A 154 12.98 -12.47 8.72
CA SER A 154 14.31 -12.95 8.36
C SER A 154 14.17 -14.43 7.98
N GLY A 155 14.10 -14.72 6.68
CA GLY A 155 14.19 -16.07 6.16
C GLY A 155 15.60 -16.34 5.66
N THR A 156 16.28 -17.30 6.28
CA THR A 156 17.11 -18.22 5.51
C THR A 156 16.20 -18.94 4.53
N ASP A 157 16.09 -18.42 3.31
CA ASP A 157 15.61 -19.10 2.11
C ASP A 157 16.52 -18.55 1.00
N GLY A 158 17.63 -19.20 0.67
CA GLY A 158 17.57 -20.54 0.08
C GLY A 158 17.51 -20.34 -1.43
N ALA A 159 18.64 -19.93 -2.00
CA ALA A 159 18.90 -20.21 -3.39
C ALA A 159 18.87 -21.73 -3.58
N ALA A 160 17.85 -22.21 -4.27
CA ALA A 160 17.82 -23.49 -4.97
C ALA A 160 16.82 -23.38 -6.12
#